data_AF-A0A0L8N2T1-F1
#
_entry.id   AF-A0A0L8N2T1-F1
#
_cell.length_a   1.000
_cell.length_b   1.000
_cell.length_c   1.000
_cell.angle_alpha   90.00
_cell.angle_beta   90.00
_cell.angle_gamma   90.00
#
_symmetry.space_group_name_H-M   'P 1'
#
loop_
_entity.id
_entity.type
_entity.pdbx_description
1 polymer ?
#
loop_
_entity_poly.entity_id
_entity_poly.type
_entity_poly.pdbx_seq_one_letter_code
_entity_poly.pdbx_strand_id
1 'polypeptide(L)' 'MSAPDLTPPEAARWAARSGLPLAPDRHAELASTAGHIHAAVSLLRELDFGDTPPAAAYRAGGEQHDAAV' A
#
# COMPACT_ATOMS: atom_id res chain seq x y z
N MET A 1 4.21 13.40 1.90
CA MET A 1 3.18 13.83 0.90
C MET A 1 1.81 13.43 1.44
N SER A 2 0.89 14.36 1.71
CA SER A 2 -0.47 13.96 2.12
C SER A 2 -1.13 13.14 1.01
N ALA A 3 -1.70 12.00 1.39
CA ALA A 3 -2.51 11.20 0.49
C ALA A 3 -3.68 12.05 -0.03
N PRO A 4 -4.02 11.99 -1.32
CA PRO A 4 -5.28 12.56 -1.78
C PRO A 4 -6.42 11.85 -1.04
N ASP A 5 -7.39 12.62 -0.55
CA ASP A 5 -8.60 12.05 0.06
C ASP A 5 -9.32 11.20 -1.00
N LEU A 6 -9.43 9.91 -0.71
CA LEU A 6 -10.15 8.97 -1.56
C LEU A 6 -11.63 9.35 -1.54
N THR A 7 -12.20 9.66 -2.71
CA THR A 7 -13.60 10.07 -2.79
C THR A 7 -14.54 8.85 -2.74
N PRO A 8 -15.79 9.00 -2.26
CA PRO A 8 -16.77 7.90 -2.26
C PRO A 8 -16.99 7.23 -3.63
N PRO A 9 -17.09 7.96 -4.76
CA PRO A 9 -17.22 7.34 -6.08
C PRO A 9 -15.99 6.51 -6.49
N GLU A 10 -14.79 6.96 -6.11
CA GLU A 10 -13.56 6.21 -6.35
C GLU A 10 -13.53 4.93 -5.50
N ALA A 11 -13.86 5.03 -4.22
CA ALA A 11 -13.96 3.85 -3.35
C ALA A 11 -14.94 2.81 -3.89
N ALA A 12 -16.12 3.24 -4.37
CA ALA A 12 -17.10 2.36 -5.01
C ALA A 12 -16.56 1.68 -6.28
N ARG A 13 -15.86 2.43 -7.14
CA ARG A 13 -15.23 1.89 -8.36
C ARG A 13 -14.20 0.81 -8.03
N TRP A 14 -13.42 1.00 -6.97
CA TRP A 14 -12.41 0.03 -6.56
C TRP A 14 -13.03 -1.21 -5.91
N ALA A 15 -14.08 -1.04 -5.10
CA ALA A 15 -14.85 -2.15 -4.54
C ALA A 15 -15.51 -3.02 -5.64
N ALA A 16 -16.07 -2.38 -6.68
CA ALA A 16 -16.58 -3.11 -7.84
C ALA A 16 -15.46 -3.87 -8.59
N ARG A 17 -14.29 -3.25 -8.75
CA ARG A 17 -13.12 -3.91 -9.38
C ARG A 17 -12.63 -5.12 -8.60
N SER A 18 -12.72 -5.11 -7.27
CA SER A 18 -12.34 -6.25 -6.43
C SER A 18 -13.42 -7.34 -6.33
N GLY A 19 -14.53 -7.19 -7.06
CA GLY A 19 -15.65 -8.14 -7.01
C GLY A 19 -16.53 -8.02 -5.77
N LEU A 20 -16.42 -6.90 -5.04
CA LEU A 20 -17.18 -6.61 -3.81
C LEU A 20 -18.01 -5.33 -3.98
N PRO A 21 -19.02 -5.31 -4.87
CA PRO A 21 -19.88 -4.13 -5.00
C PRO A 21 -20.61 -3.86 -3.68
N LEU A 22 -20.57 -2.61 -3.23
CA LEU A 22 -21.21 -2.16 -1.99
C LEU A 22 -22.43 -1.28 -2.28
N ALA A 23 -23.41 -1.34 -1.38
CA ALA A 23 -24.54 -0.43 -1.40
C ALA A 23 -24.10 1.04 -1.28
N PRO A 24 -24.81 2.01 -1.92
CA PRO A 24 -24.40 3.41 -1.96
C PRO A 24 -24.16 4.06 -0.60
N ASP A 25 -24.93 3.67 0.42
CA ASP A 25 -24.82 4.17 1.79
C ASP A 25 -23.50 3.78 2.47
N ARG A 26 -22.80 2.76 1.96
CA ARG A 26 -21.49 2.31 2.46
C ARG A 26 -20.31 3.04 1.81
N HIS A 27 -20.52 3.79 0.71
CA HIS A 27 -19.42 4.36 -0.08
C HIS A 27 -18.62 5.41 0.71
N ALA A 28 -19.30 6.24 1.51
CA ALA A 28 -18.64 7.26 2.33
C ALA A 28 -17.77 6.64 3.43
N GLU A 29 -18.28 5.60 4.10
CA GLU A 29 -17.55 4.89 5.14
C GLU A 29 -16.33 4.16 4.56
N LEU A 30 -16.49 3.48 3.42
CA LEU A 30 -15.38 2.83 2.71
C LEU A 30 -14.29 3.84 2.31
N ALA A 31 -14.67 4.98 1.76
CA ALA A 31 -13.73 6.04 1.39
C ALA A 31 -12.91 6.52 2.60
N SER A 32 -13.57 6.76 3.73
CA SER A 32 -12.89 7.14 4.98
C SER A 32 -11.93 6.05 5.46
N THR A 33 -12.36 4.78 5.51
CA THR A 33 -11.50 3.67 5.93
C THR A 33 -10.30 3.50 4.99
N ALA A 34 -10.52 3.56 3.69
CA ALA A 34 -9.46 3.45 2.70
C ALA A 34 -8.47 4.62 2.80
N GLY A 35 -8.95 5.83 3.09
CA GLY A 35 -8.11 6.99 3.39
C GLY A 35 -7.19 6.77 4.60
N HIS A 36 -7.74 6.26 5.71
CA HIS A 36 -6.93 5.93 6.90
C HIS A 36 -5.85 4.88 6.61
N ILE A 37 -6.20 3.81 5.88
CA ILE A 37 -5.22 2.78 5.49
C ILE A 37 -4.15 3.37 4.58
N HIS A 38 -4.55 4.16 3.58
CA HIS A 38 -3.60 4.80 2.67
C HIS A 38 -2.65 5.74 3.42
N ALA A 39 -3.13 6.51 4.39
CA ALA A 39 -2.29 7.35 5.23
C ALA A 39 -1.24 6.52 5.99
N ALA A 40 -1.64 5.41 6.62
CA ALA A 40 -0.71 4.52 7.31
C ALA A 40 0.33 3.90 6.37
N VAL A 41 -0.09 3.44 5.18
CA VAL A 41 0.81 2.85 4.17
C VAL A 41 1.75 3.91 3.59
N SER A 42 1.28 5.16 3.43
CA SER A 42 2.14 6.27 2.97
C SER A 42 3.32 6.49 3.91
N LEU A 43 3.16 6.35 5.22
CA LEU A 43 4.27 6.47 6.18
C LEU A 43 5.34 5.40 5.93
N LEU A 44 4.95 4.17 5.56
CA LEU A 44 5.90 3.10 5.24
C LEU A 44 6.71 3.41 3.97
N ARG A 45 6.16 4.19 3.03
CA ARG A 45 6.86 4.60 1.81
C ARG A 45 7.92 5.67 2.05
N GLU A 46 7.86 6.35 3.19
CA GLU A 46 8.86 7.34 3.59
C GLU A 46 10.10 6.68 4.21
N LEU A 47 10.04 5.38 4.51
CA LEU A 47 11.19 4.62 4.96
C LEU A 47 12.18 4.41 3.81
N ASP A 48 13.45 4.71 4.07
CA ASP A 48 14.54 4.35 3.18
C ASP A 48 14.89 2.87 3.37
N PHE A 49 14.67 2.07 2.33
CA PHE A 49 15.01 0.65 2.33
C PHE A 49 16.46 0.39 1.91
N GLY A 50 17.20 1.41 1.46
CA GLY A 50 18.56 1.25 0.95
C GLY A 50 18.65 0.16 -0.12
N ASP A 51 19.64 -0.71 0.01
CA ASP A 51 19.83 -1.88 -0.86
C ASP A 51 19.00 -3.12 -0.44
N THR A 52 18.07 -2.98 0.51
CA THR A 52 17.27 -4.11 1.01
C THR A 52 16.37 -4.63 -0.12
N PRO A 53 16.57 -5.88 -0.58
CA PRO A 53 15.76 -6.42 -1.65
C PRO A 53 14.33 -6.72 -1.16
N PRO A 54 13.36 -6.86 -2.08
CA PRO A 54 12.02 -7.33 -1.73
C PRO A 54 12.08 -8.65 -0.96
N ALA A 55 11.10 -8.88 -0.08
CA ALA A 55 11.08 -10.04 0.81
C ALA A 55 11.28 -11.39 0.11
N ALA A 56 10.80 -11.53 -1.14
CA ALA A 56 11.00 -12.74 -1.95
C ALA A 56 12.47 -13.05 -2.29
N ALA A 57 13.35 -12.04 -2.28
CA ALA A 57 14.77 -12.13 -2.56
C ALA A 57 15.65 -11.87 -1.32
N TYR A 58 15.07 -11.40 -0.21
CA TYR A 58 15.79 -11.17 1.03
C TYR A 58 16.20 -12.49 1.70
N ARG A 59 17.49 -12.67 1.98
CA ARG A 59 18.01 -13.72 2.86
C ARG A 59 18.58 -13.10 4.12
N ALA A 60 17.93 -13.36 5.26
CA ALA A 60 18.45 -12.97 6.56
C ALA A 60 19.81 -13.65 6.79
N GLY A 61 20.86 -12.85 7.01
CA GLY A 61 22.22 -13.33 7.30
C GLY A 61 23.11 -13.65 6.09
N GLY A 62 22.70 -13.29 4.86
CA GLY A 62 23.53 -13.50 3.67
C GLY A 62 24.59 -12.41 3.50
N GLU A 63 25.78 -12.61 4.04
CA GLU A 63 26.97 -11.83 3.68
C GLU A 63 27.14 -11.85 2.15
N GLN A 64 27.26 -10.65 1.57
CA GLN A 64 27.68 -10.44 0.19
C GLN A 64 29.14 -10.89 0.11
N HIS A 65 29.37 -12.18 -0.16
CA HIS A 65 30.72 -12.66 -0.41
C HIS A 65 31.23 -11.95 -1.66
N ASP A 66 32.17 -11.05 -1.41
CA ASP A 66 32.98 -10.30 -2.35
C ASP A 66 33.49 -11.25 -3.43
N ALA A 67 32.93 -11.17 -4.63
CA ALA A 67 33.48 -11.85 -5.79
C ALA A 67 34.64 -11.02 -6.31
N ALA A 68 35.77 -11.06 -5.59
CA ALA A 68 37.05 -10.66 -6.10
C ALA A 68 37.44 -11.61 -7.25
N VAL A 69 37.66 -11.03 -8.43
CA VAL A 69 38.41 -11.63 -9.55
C VAL A 69 39.54 -10.68 -9.89
#